data_AF-A0A291IS98-F1
#
_entry.id   AF-A0A291IS98-F1
#
_cell.length_a   1.000
_cell.length_b   1.000
_cell.length_c   1.000
_cell.angle_alpha   90.00
_cell.angle_beta   90.00
_cell.angle_gamma   90.00
#
_symmetry.space_group_name_H-M   'P 1'
#
loop_
_entity.id
_entity.type
_entity.pdbx_description
1 polymer ?
#
loop_
_entity_poly.entity_id
_entity_poly.type
_entity_poly.pdbx_seq_one_letter_code
_entity_poly.pdbx_strand_id
1 'polypeptide(L)'
;MDFNIFKKDLRKTNIITAIISLFLLLVGIIIVLSLKDIDTKTVKIPITILIVLNYVFVAMVIWLLNKTKYYVSGVYLFITYKFQEGNEIIRRSRFEVNWKAHLWLLFIAIVLFFIEITATMSAYDNNWVETAKHNWWIVLILFATNIAIAEFSFYFNVHLFNNDYEIMKQLSK
;
A
#
# COMPACT_ATOMS: atom_id res chain seq x y z
N MET A 1 -1.91 25.24 -4.67
CA MET A 1 -0.90 24.41 -5.35
C MET A 1 -1.57 23.66 -6.49
N ASP A 2 -0.99 23.64 -7.69
CA ASP A 2 -1.55 22.91 -8.82
C ASP A 2 -1.31 21.40 -8.66
N PHE A 3 -2.38 20.65 -8.38
CA PHE A 3 -2.31 19.20 -8.18
C PHE A 3 -1.89 18.45 -9.46
N ASN A 4 -2.04 19.07 -10.64
CA ASN A 4 -1.72 18.41 -11.90
C ASN A 4 -0.25 18.03 -12.02
N ILE A 5 0.64 18.71 -11.31
CA ILE A 5 2.09 18.49 -11.36
C ILE A 5 2.44 17.15 -10.68
N PHE A 6 1.78 16.84 -9.56
CA PHE A 6 1.97 15.56 -8.86
C PHE A 6 1.39 14.37 -9.61
N LYS A 7 0.37 14.56 -10.46
CA LYS A 7 -0.32 13.46 -11.14
C LYS A 7 0.61 12.58 -11.97
N LYS A 8 1.65 13.18 -12.58
CA LYS A 8 2.61 12.44 -13.41
C LYS A 8 3.40 11.44 -12.58
N ASP A 9 3.92 11.87 -11.43
CA ASP A 9 4.70 11.02 -10.54
C ASP A 9 3.84 10.02 -9.79
N LEU A 10 2.66 10.44 -9.32
CA LEU A 10 1.67 9.53 -8.74
C LEU A 10 1.27 8.41 -9.72
N ARG A 11 1.17 8.71 -11.02
CA ARG A 11 0.90 7.70 -12.06
C ARG A 11 2.06 6.73 -12.23
N LYS A 12 3.32 7.20 -12.21
CA LYS A 12 4.50 6.32 -12.27
C LYS A 12 4.50 5.35 -11.09
N THR A 13 4.27 5.86 -9.89
CA THR A 13 4.21 5.04 -8.68
C THR A 13 3.07 4.03 -8.76
N ASN A 14 1.87 4.43 -9.15
CA ASN A 14 0.75 3.50 -9.33
C ASN A 14 1.09 2.34 -10.28
N ILE A 15 1.78 2.63 -11.40
CA ILE A 15 2.18 1.61 -12.36
C ILE A 15 3.21 0.65 -11.74
N ILE A 16 4.25 1.19 -11.09
CA ILE A 16 5.29 0.36 -10.46
C ILE A 16 4.70 -0.51 -9.35
N THR A 17 3.88 0.08 -8.48
CA THR A 17 3.22 -0.66 -7.40
C THR A 17 2.27 -1.73 -7.94
N ALA A 18 1.55 -1.46 -9.03
CA ALA A 18 0.71 -2.44 -9.70
C ALA A 18 1.54 -3.61 -10.30
N ILE A 19 2.69 -3.32 -10.92
CA ILE A 19 3.60 -4.35 -11.46
C ILE A 19 4.13 -5.24 -10.33
N ILE A 20 4.62 -4.64 -9.24
CA ILE A 20 5.12 -5.39 -8.07
C ILE A 20 4.00 -6.25 -7.48
N SER A 21 2.82 -5.68 -7.30
CA SER A 21 1.66 -6.39 -6.77
C SER A 21 1.27 -7.57 -7.66
N LEU A 22 1.26 -7.39 -8.99
CA LEU A 22 0.94 -8.44 -9.94
C LEU A 22 2.00 -9.55 -9.98
N PHE A 23 3.29 -9.19 -9.86
CA PHE A 23 4.36 -10.16 -9.74
C PHE A 23 4.21 -11.02 -8.47
N LEU A 24 3.99 -10.39 -7.31
CA LEU A 24 3.80 -11.10 -6.05
C LEU A 24 2.52 -11.94 -6.04
N LEU A 25 1.45 -11.46 -6.68
CA LEU A 25 0.22 -12.23 -6.91
C LEU A 25 0.53 -13.53 -7.68
N LEU A 26 1.23 -13.43 -8.80
CA LEU A 26 1.60 -14.61 -9.61
C LEU A 26 2.46 -15.59 -8.83
N VAL A 27 3.48 -15.10 -8.12
CA VAL A 27 4.33 -15.93 -7.26
C VAL A 27 3.49 -16.63 -6.18
N GLY A 28 2.59 -15.90 -5.51
CA GLY A 28 1.70 -16.46 -4.49
C GLY A 28 0.79 -17.57 -5.05
N ILE A 29 0.17 -17.34 -6.20
CA ILE A 29 -0.68 -18.35 -6.87
C ILE A 29 0.15 -19.60 -7.22
N ILE A 30 1.35 -19.43 -7.80
CA ILE A 30 2.23 -20.55 -8.15
C ILE A 30 2.58 -21.38 -6.91
N ILE A 31 2.93 -20.73 -5.80
CA ILE A 31 3.25 -21.41 -4.54
C ILE A 31 2.06 -22.25 -4.08
N VAL A 32 0.86 -21.67 -4.01
CA VAL A 32 -0.36 -22.36 -3.55
C VAL A 32 -0.70 -23.55 -4.44
N LEU A 33 -0.62 -23.39 -5.76
CA LEU A 33 -0.91 -24.47 -6.71
C LEU A 33 0.13 -25.60 -6.66
N SER A 34 1.38 -25.28 -6.29
CA SER A 34 2.49 -26.24 -6.21
C SER A 34 2.47 -27.12 -4.96
N LEU A 35 1.68 -26.78 -3.94
CA LEU A 35 1.55 -27.58 -2.71
C LEU A 35 0.79 -28.88 -3.01
N LYS A 36 1.49 -30.02 -3.09
CA LYS A 36 0.87 -31.29 -3.51
C LYS A 36 -0.05 -31.92 -2.46
N ASP A 37 0.23 -31.74 -1.17
CA ASP A 37 -0.44 -32.47 -0.08
C ASP A 37 -1.66 -31.75 0.50
N ILE A 38 -2.14 -30.71 -0.18
CA ILE A 38 -3.25 -29.89 0.26
C ILE A 38 -4.46 -30.16 -0.64
N ASP A 39 -5.62 -30.42 -0.03
CA ASP A 39 -6.85 -30.63 -0.79
C ASP A 39 -7.23 -29.38 -1.61
N THR A 40 -7.54 -29.61 -2.87
CA THR A 40 -7.74 -28.57 -3.87
C THR A 40 -9.02 -27.77 -3.59
N LYS A 41 -10.12 -28.47 -3.26
CA LYS A 41 -11.42 -27.82 -3.08
C LYS A 41 -11.51 -27.10 -1.76
N THR A 42 -11.07 -27.75 -0.69
CA THR A 42 -11.22 -27.18 0.65
C THR A 42 -10.17 -26.12 0.94
N VAL A 43 -8.94 -26.22 0.46
CA VAL A 43 -7.86 -25.33 0.93
C VAL A 43 -7.22 -24.49 -0.18
N LYS A 44 -6.88 -25.08 -1.33
CA LYS A 44 -6.19 -24.31 -2.40
C LYS A 44 -7.05 -23.20 -3.00
N ILE A 45 -8.31 -23.50 -3.32
CA ILE A 45 -9.22 -22.52 -3.94
C ILE A 45 -9.46 -21.31 -3.01
N PRO A 46 -9.84 -21.50 -1.73
CA PRO A 46 -10.07 -20.37 -0.83
C PRO A 46 -8.81 -19.53 -0.58
N ILE A 47 -7.63 -20.16 -0.44
CA ILE A 47 -6.36 -19.42 -0.29
C ILE A 47 -6.04 -18.62 -1.56
N THR A 48 -6.29 -19.19 -2.74
CA THR A 48 -6.10 -18.47 -4.01
C THR A 48 -7.01 -17.25 -4.10
N ILE A 49 -8.28 -17.40 -3.71
CA ILE A 49 -9.25 -16.29 -3.66
C ILE A 49 -8.80 -15.21 -2.67
N LEU A 50 -8.33 -15.61 -1.48
CA LEU A 50 -7.75 -14.70 -0.48
C LEU A 50 -6.61 -13.86 -1.05
N ILE A 51 -5.64 -14.52 -1.67
CA ILE A 51 -4.48 -13.86 -2.28
C ILE A 51 -4.94 -12.89 -3.38
N VAL A 52 -5.84 -13.31 -4.27
CA VAL A 52 -6.34 -12.44 -5.35
C VAL A 52 -7.07 -11.22 -4.80
N LEU A 53 -8.02 -11.41 -3.87
CA LEU A 53 -8.78 -10.32 -3.26
C LEU A 53 -7.86 -9.32 -2.56
N ASN A 54 -6.87 -9.82 -1.84
CA ASN A 54 -5.88 -9.02 -1.15
C ASN A 54 -5.13 -8.06 -2.09
N TYR A 55 -4.53 -8.57 -3.16
CA TYR A 55 -3.81 -7.73 -4.12
C TYR A 55 -4.72 -6.76 -4.88
N VAL A 56 -5.97 -7.14 -5.15
CA VAL A 56 -6.97 -6.22 -5.73
C VAL A 56 -7.28 -5.09 -4.75
N PHE A 57 -7.50 -5.39 -3.47
CA PHE A 57 -7.81 -4.38 -2.46
C PHE A 57 -6.65 -3.41 -2.24
N VAL A 58 -5.41 -3.89 -2.14
CA VAL A 58 -4.23 -3.02 -2.01
C VAL A 58 -4.12 -2.08 -3.22
N ALA A 59 -4.27 -2.61 -4.42
CA ALA A 59 -4.23 -1.79 -5.64
C ALA A 59 -5.34 -0.71 -5.64
N MET A 60 -6.56 -1.05 -5.21
CA MET A 60 -7.65 -0.08 -5.08
C MET A 60 -7.35 1.00 -4.04
N VAL A 61 -6.82 0.63 -2.86
CA VAL A 61 -6.46 1.59 -1.80
C VAL A 61 -5.40 2.56 -2.30
N ILE A 62 -4.32 2.07 -2.90
CA ILE A 62 -3.23 2.91 -3.40
C ILE A 62 -3.72 3.83 -4.52
N TRP A 63 -4.56 3.31 -5.42
CA TRP A 63 -5.19 4.12 -6.46
C TRP A 63 -6.07 5.23 -5.89
N LEU A 64 -6.89 4.93 -4.88
CA LEU A 64 -7.75 5.91 -4.21
C LEU A 64 -6.94 7.00 -3.51
N LEU A 65 -5.90 6.63 -2.77
CA LEU A 65 -5.01 7.56 -2.07
C LEU A 65 -4.31 8.52 -3.04
N ASN A 66 -4.01 8.06 -4.25
CA ASN A 66 -3.33 8.85 -5.27
C ASN A 66 -4.29 9.61 -6.21
N LYS A 67 -5.61 9.48 -6.05
CA LYS A 67 -6.61 10.07 -6.96
C LYS A 67 -6.93 11.53 -6.67
N THR A 68 -6.90 11.94 -5.39
CA THR A 68 -7.34 13.29 -4.99
C THR A 68 -6.28 14.06 -4.23
N LYS A 69 -6.27 15.38 -4.41
CA LYS A 69 -5.41 16.32 -3.67
C LYS A 69 -5.53 16.18 -2.14
N TYR A 70 -6.72 15.86 -1.64
CA TYR A 70 -6.98 15.75 -0.21
C TYR A 70 -6.25 14.56 0.40
N TYR A 71 -6.28 13.41 -0.27
CA TYR A 71 -5.56 12.21 0.20
C TYR A 71 -4.05 12.42 0.11
N VAL A 72 -3.56 13.00 -0.98
CA VAL A 72 -2.13 13.30 -1.14
C VAL A 72 -1.64 14.27 -0.05
N SER A 73 -2.39 15.32 0.28
CA SER A 73 -2.04 16.20 1.40
C SER A 73 -2.18 15.54 2.78
N GLY A 74 -3.04 14.53 2.91
CA GLY A 74 -3.15 13.72 4.13
C GLY A 74 -1.96 12.79 4.33
N VAL A 75 -1.43 12.24 3.24
CA VAL A 75 -0.33 11.27 3.22
C VAL A 75 1.05 11.94 3.24
N TYR A 76 1.22 13.05 2.51
CA TYR A 76 2.53 13.71 2.33
C TYR A 76 2.53 15.12 2.93
N LEU A 77 3.58 15.43 3.69
CA LEU A 77 3.83 16.75 4.29
C LEU A 77 5.02 17.41 3.61
N PHE A 78 4.90 18.70 3.33
CA PHE A 78 6.02 19.52 2.89
C PHE A 78 6.60 20.27 4.11
N ILE A 79 7.88 20.03 4.40
CA ILE A 79 8.55 20.58 5.59
C ILE A 79 9.74 21.42 5.13
N THR A 80 9.87 22.61 5.71
CA THR A 80 11.02 23.49 5.51
C THR A 80 11.82 23.57 6.80
N TYR A 81 13.05 23.07 6.74
CA TYR A 81 14.03 23.21 7.80
C TYR A 81 14.84 24.47 7.59
N LYS A 82 15.02 25.24 8.66
CA LYS A 82 15.98 26.36 8.71
C LYS A 82 17.20 25.87 9.47
N PHE A 83 18.32 25.74 8.77
CA PHE A 83 19.62 25.50 9.38
C PHE A 83 20.39 26.83 9.38
N GLN A 84 21.00 27.15 10.51
CA GLN A 84 21.88 28.31 10.63
C GLN A 84 23.31 27.76 10.58
N GLU A 85 24.02 28.03 9.48
CA GLU A 85 25.40 27.60 9.28
C GLU A 85 26.25 28.88 9.17
N GLY A 86 26.84 29.29 10.29
CA GLY A 86 27.48 30.61 10.40
C GLY A 86 26.46 31.77 10.33
N ASN A 87 26.73 32.76 9.48
CA ASN A 87 25.85 33.93 9.27
C ASN A 87 24.76 33.71 8.20
N GLU A 88 24.73 32.55 7.55
CA GLU A 88 23.75 32.25 6.50
C GLU A 88 22.62 31.34 7.01
N ILE A 89 21.38 31.67 6.63
CA ILE A 89 20.20 30.85 6.91
C ILE A 89 19.95 29.97 5.68
N ILE A 90 20.31 28.70 5.77
CA ILE A 90 20.05 27.71 4.73
C ILE A 90 18.64 27.16 4.94
N ARG A 91 17.76 27.35 3.94
CA ARG A 91 16.43 26.73 3.91
C ARG A 91 16.50 25.45 3.09
N ARG A 92 16.29 24.30 3.73
CA ARG A 92 16.08 23.03 3.02
C ARG A 92 14.62 22.64 3.13
N SER A 93 13.95 22.50 2.00
CA SER A 93 12.60 21.96 1.95
C SER A 93 12.61 20.52 1.45
N ARG A 94 11.74 19.68 1.99
CA ARG A 94 11.53 18.29 1.53
C ARG A 94 10.12 17.82 1.84
N PHE A 95 9.67 16.85 1.05
CA PHE A 95 8.51 16.03 1.37
C PHE A 95 8.88 14.92 2.35
N GLU A 96 7.95 14.64 3.25
CA GLU A 96 7.96 13.50 4.17
C GLU A 96 6.60 12.81 4.18
N VAL A 97 6.58 11.55 4.58
CA VAL A 97 5.33 10.85 4.87
C VAL A 97 4.79 11.38 6.20
N ASN A 98 3.51 11.73 6.22
CA ASN A 98 2.83 12.14 7.43
C ASN A 98 2.72 10.94 8.38
N TRP A 99 3.06 11.11 9.66
CA TRP A 99 2.93 10.04 10.64
C TRP A 99 1.48 9.49 10.72
N LYS A 100 0.48 10.35 10.48
CA LYS A 100 -0.93 9.96 10.43
C LYS A 100 -1.23 9.01 9.29
N ALA A 101 -0.46 9.05 8.19
CA ALA A 101 -0.63 8.16 7.06
C ALA A 101 -0.40 6.69 7.47
N HIS A 102 0.57 6.43 8.35
CA HIS A 102 0.84 5.09 8.87
C HIS A 102 -0.33 4.57 9.72
N LEU A 103 -0.95 5.42 10.55
CA LEU A 103 -2.14 5.04 11.32
C LEU A 103 -3.35 4.76 10.42
N TRP A 104 -3.56 5.59 9.40
CA TRP A 104 -4.62 5.38 8.41
C TRP A 104 -4.42 4.08 7.63
N LEU A 105 -3.18 3.79 7.24
CA LEU A 105 -2.83 2.55 6.57
C LEU A 105 -3.10 1.34 7.47
N LEU A 106 -2.69 1.40 8.73
CA LEU A 106 -2.96 0.34 9.71
C LEU A 106 -4.47 0.11 9.86
N PHE A 107 -5.25 1.17 10.00
CA PHE A 107 -6.71 1.08 10.10
C PHE A 107 -7.33 0.42 8.87
N ILE A 108 -6.93 0.83 7.67
CA ILE A 108 -7.41 0.23 6.41
C ILE A 108 -7.00 -1.25 6.32
N ALA A 109 -5.75 -1.58 6.67
CA ALA A 109 -5.26 -2.95 6.64
C ALA A 109 -6.04 -3.85 7.62
N ILE A 110 -6.42 -3.34 8.79
CA ILE A 110 -7.28 -4.06 9.74
C ILE A 110 -8.67 -4.28 9.13
N VAL A 111 -9.29 -3.26 8.53
CA VAL A 111 -10.61 -3.41 7.88
C VAL A 111 -10.55 -4.45 6.75
N LEU A 112 -9.51 -4.41 5.92
CA LEU A 112 -9.30 -5.39 4.85
C LEU A 112 -9.11 -6.80 5.40
N PHE A 113 -8.37 -6.96 6.49
CA PHE A 113 -8.22 -8.24 7.18
C PHE A 113 -9.57 -8.86 7.57
N PHE A 114 -10.50 -8.07 8.13
CA PHE A 114 -11.85 -8.56 8.48
C PHE A 114 -12.68 -8.92 7.23
N ILE A 115 -12.57 -8.13 6.16
CA ILE A 115 -13.25 -8.42 4.88
C ILE A 115 -12.72 -9.73 4.27
N GLU A 116 -11.41 -9.92 4.26
CA GLU A 116 -10.75 -11.12 3.73
C GLU A 116 -11.16 -12.39 4.50
N ILE A 117 -11.17 -12.33 5.83
CA ILE A 117 -11.66 -13.46 6.65
C ILE A 117 -13.12 -13.77 6.33
N THR A 118 -13.98 -12.75 6.27
CA THR A 118 -15.41 -12.93 5.98
C THR A 118 -15.63 -13.54 4.59
N ALA A 119 -14.92 -13.05 3.57
CA ALA A 119 -15.00 -13.59 2.22
C ALA A 119 -14.55 -15.06 2.19
N THR A 120 -13.51 -15.41 2.95
CA THR A 120 -13.00 -16.77 3.03
C THR A 120 -14.00 -17.72 3.68
N MET A 121 -14.71 -17.29 4.73
CA MET A 121 -15.72 -18.14 5.36
C MET A 121 -16.82 -18.57 4.42
N SER A 122 -17.30 -17.67 3.55
CA SER A 122 -18.31 -18.02 2.55
C SER A 122 -17.84 -19.11 1.58
N ALA A 123 -16.53 -19.31 1.44
CA ALA A 123 -15.96 -20.39 0.64
C ALA A 123 -15.77 -21.71 1.41
N TYR A 124 -15.72 -21.67 2.75
CA TYR A 124 -15.50 -22.85 3.60
C TYR A 124 -16.77 -23.39 4.25
N ASP A 125 -17.89 -22.67 4.22
CA ASP A 125 -19.14 -23.02 4.95
C ASP A 125 -18.91 -23.25 6.46
N ASN A 126 -17.83 -22.68 7.00
CA ASN A 126 -17.39 -22.81 8.39
C ASN A 126 -17.58 -21.49 9.16
N ASN A 127 -17.60 -21.57 10.49
CA ASN A 127 -17.72 -20.40 11.36
C ASN A 127 -16.41 -19.58 11.45
N TRP A 128 -16.54 -18.30 11.81
CA TRP A 128 -15.45 -17.29 11.89
C TRP A 128 -14.24 -17.82 12.67
N VAL A 129 -14.51 -18.50 13.78
CA VAL A 129 -13.50 -19.05 14.69
C VAL A 129 -12.70 -20.18 14.04
N GLU A 130 -13.35 -21.06 13.28
CA GLU A 130 -12.69 -22.21 12.66
C GLU A 130 -11.82 -21.78 11.47
N THR A 131 -12.34 -20.89 10.63
CA THR A 131 -11.57 -20.32 9.51
C THR A 131 -10.35 -19.54 10.02
N ALA A 132 -10.51 -18.72 11.06
CA ALA A 132 -9.39 -18.02 11.67
C ALA A 132 -8.36 -18.99 12.26
N LYS A 133 -8.78 -20.03 12.99
CA LYS A 133 -7.86 -21.00 13.60
C LYS A 133 -6.99 -21.72 12.57
N HIS A 134 -7.52 -22.01 11.38
CA HIS A 134 -6.77 -22.74 10.35
C HIS A 134 -5.91 -21.83 9.45
N ASN A 135 -6.42 -20.63 9.13
CA ASN A 135 -5.84 -19.78 8.09
C ASN A 135 -5.26 -18.45 8.58
N TRP A 136 -5.25 -18.17 9.89
CA TRP A 136 -4.79 -16.88 10.44
C TRP A 136 -3.40 -16.46 9.95
N TRP A 137 -2.48 -17.41 9.79
CA TRP A 137 -1.10 -17.14 9.37
C TRP A 137 -1.03 -16.64 7.91
N ILE A 138 -1.90 -17.16 7.03
CA ILE A 138 -2.02 -16.68 5.63
C ILE A 138 -2.51 -15.26 5.63
N VAL A 139 -3.58 -14.98 6.39
CA VAL A 139 -4.15 -13.64 6.48
C VAL A 139 -3.15 -12.66 7.11
N LEU A 140 -2.33 -13.10 8.07
CA LEU A 140 -1.25 -12.30 8.64
C LEU A 140 -0.15 -11.98 7.62
N ILE A 141 0.29 -12.95 6.81
CA ILE A 141 1.27 -12.73 5.74
C ILE A 141 0.73 -11.73 4.72
N LEU A 142 -0.54 -11.90 4.32
CA LEU A 142 -1.22 -10.99 3.42
C LEU A 142 -1.33 -9.57 4.01
N PHE A 143 -1.69 -9.45 5.29
CA PHE A 143 -1.69 -8.18 6.01
C PHE A 143 -0.32 -7.49 6.01
N ALA A 144 0.74 -8.23 6.32
CA ALA A 144 2.11 -7.70 6.32
C ALA A 144 2.54 -7.25 4.92
N THR A 145 2.18 -8.02 3.90
CA THR A 145 2.48 -7.70 2.50
C THR A 145 1.75 -6.42 2.05
N ASN A 146 0.49 -6.25 2.45
CA ASN A 146 -0.28 -5.03 2.17
C ASN A 146 0.40 -3.78 2.73
N ILE A 147 0.80 -3.83 4.00
CA ILE A 147 1.49 -2.72 4.66
C ILE A 147 2.80 -2.43 3.93
N ALA A 148 3.59 -3.46 3.64
CA ALA A 148 4.88 -3.29 2.96
C ALA A 148 4.72 -2.63 1.57
N ILE A 149 3.74 -3.05 0.77
CA ILE A 149 3.48 -2.48 -0.56
C ILE A 149 3.02 -1.03 -0.46
N ALA A 150 2.13 -0.72 0.48
CA ALA A 150 1.64 0.65 0.66
C ALA A 150 2.72 1.59 1.18
N GLU A 151 3.51 1.17 2.17
CA GLU A 151 4.67 1.92 2.67
C GLU A 151 5.68 2.16 1.55
N PHE A 152 6.00 1.12 0.77
CA PHE A 152 6.86 1.26 -0.40
C PHE A 152 6.32 2.33 -1.36
N SER A 153 5.00 2.32 -1.63
CA SER A 153 4.35 3.33 -2.48
C SER A 153 4.51 4.75 -1.91
N PHE A 154 4.34 4.94 -0.60
CA PHE A 154 4.49 6.24 0.04
C PHE A 154 5.93 6.77 -0.03
N TYR A 155 6.91 5.95 0.37
CA TYR A 155 8.31 6.35 0.34
C TYR A 155 8.82 6.57 -1.09
N PHE A 156 8.35 5.76 -2.05
CA PHE A 156 8.68 5.96 -3.45
C PHE A 156 8.12 7.26 -4.01
N ASN A 157 6.87 7.63 -3.66
CA ASN A 157 6.30 8.93 -4.02
C ASN A 157 7.07 10.09 -3.39
N VAL A 158 7.44 10.00 -2.10
CA VAL A 158 8.27 11.01 -1.45
C VAL A 158 9.61 11.18 -2.17
N HIS A 159 10.24 10.08 -2.57
CA HIS A 159 11.47 10.12 -3.35
C HIS A 159 11.28 10.83 -4.69
N LEU A 160 10.21 10.52 -5.44
CA LEU A 160 9.90 11.20 -6.70
C LEU A 160 9.65 12.69 -6.50
N PHE A 161 8.83 13.08 -5.51
CA PHE A 161 8.52 14.49 -5.27
C PHE A 161 9.74 15.32 -4.86
N ASN A 162 10.67 14.73 -4.10
CA ASN A 162 11.90 15.40 -3.70
C ASN A 162 12.91 15.55 -4.86
N ASN A 163 12.82 14.68 -5.87
CA ASN A 163 13.71 14.70 -7.04
C ASN A 163 13.09 15.42 -8.26
N ASP A 164 11.81 15.76 -8.22
CA ASP A 164 11.16 16.54 -9.26
C ASP A 164 11.43 18.04 -9.08
N TYR A 165 12.24 18.59 -9.99
CA TYR A 165 12.63 20.00 -9.98
C TYR A 165 11.44 20.95 -10.13
N GLU A 166 10.40 20.60 -10.88
CA GLU A 166 9.24 21.47 -11.09
C GLU A 166 8.41 21.57 -9.81
N ILE A 167 8.20 20.45 -9.11
CA ILE A 167 7.51 20.40 -7.82
C ILE A 167 8.26 21.25 -6.79
N MET A 168 9.57 21.04 -6.66
CA MET A 168 10.39 21.75 -5.67
C MET A 168 10.52 23.25 -5.96
N LYS A 169 10.56 23.65 -7.23
CA LYS A 169 10.61 25.07 -7.65
C LYS A 169 9.31 25.82 -7.39
N GLN A 170 8.16 25.17 -7.47
CA GLN A 170 6.88 25.82 -7.17
C GLN A 170 6.66 26.03 -5.66
N LEU A 171 7.23 25.15 -4.84
CA LEU A 171 7.08 25.21 -3.39
C LEU A 171 8.08 26.14 -2.69
N SER A 172 9.13 26.55 -3.41
CA SER A 172 10.13 27.52 -2.91
C SER A 172 9.78 28.98 -3.20
N LYS A 173 8.71 29.23 -3.98
CA LYS A 173 8.13 30.55 -4.21
C LYS A 173 7.16 30.92 -3.09
#